data_AF-A0A8T5RC69-F1
#
_entry.id   AF-A0A8T5RC69-F1
#
_cell.length_a   1.000
_cell.length_b   1.000
_cell.length_c   1.000
_cell.angle_alpha   90.00
_cell.angle_beta   90.00
_cell.angle_gamma   90.00
#
_symmetry.space_group_name_H-M   'P 1'
#
loop_
_entity.id
_entity.type
_entity.pdbx_description
1 polymer ?
#
loop_
_entity_poly.entity_id
_entity_poly.type
_entity_poly.pdbx_seq_one_letter_code
_entity_poly.pdbx_strand_id
1 'polypeptide(L)'
;MNLEEKFNRVKKSKTPEDIDDFLIEIGRNPRIGYLPFIEYFMENCDPPLFHKIKLNLIYALGEVGKLKKIPAKFSKFLISEYNGSDRWVRDEVIKSFEKLSSNTILDDSVIKLLGIASNEEYQPISINALKILSKRIHSLPKTI
;
A
#
# COMPACT_ATOMS: atom_id res chain seq x y z
N MET A 1 -2.73 12.69 23.63
CA MET A 1 -1.40 12.54 22.98
C MET A 1 -1.58 12.88 21.52
N ASN A 2 -0.81 13.82 20.99
CA ASN A 2 -0.87 14.13 19.56
C ASN A 2 -0.19 12.98 18.77
N LEU A 3 -0.47 12.86 17.47
CA LEU A 3 0.02 11.69 16.72
C LEU A 3 1.55 11.72 16.52
N GLU A 4 2.18 12.89 16.49
CA GLU A 4 3.65 13.01 16.41
C GLU A 4 4.34 12.50 17.67
N GLU A 5 3.79 12.79 18.85
CA GLU A 5 4.23 12.22 20.13
C GLU A 5 4.09 10.69 20.11
N LYS A 6 2.96 10.17 19.61
CA LYS A 6 2.74 8.74 19.45
C LYS A 6 3.79 8.13 18.52
N PHE A 7 4.02 8.74 17.36
CA PHE A 7 5.02 8.30 16.39
C PHE A 7 6.43 8.30 17.00
N ASN A 8 6.82 9.36 17.72
CA ASN A 8 8.13 9.46 18.35
C ASN A 8 8.40 8.37 19.39
N ARG A 9 7.34 7.85 20.03
CA ARG A 9 7.41 6.67 20.89
C ARG A 9 7.49 5.38 20.08
N VAL A 10 6.57 5.17 19.15
CA VAL A 10 6.43 3.92 18.37
C VAL A 10 7.63 3.67 17.47
N LYS A 11 8.24 4.72 16.90
CA LYS A 11 9.42 4.60 16.02
C LYS A 11 10.66 4.00 16.70
N LYS A 12 10.67 3.96 18.04
CA LYS A 12 11.71 3.35 18.87
C LYS A 12 11.27 1.99 19.43
N SER A 13 10.01 1.60 19.23
CA SER A 13 9.51 0.30 19.68
C SER A 13 10.11 -0.81 18.82
N LYS A 14 10.42 -1.92 19.47
CA LYS A 14 10.80 -3.19 18.82
C LYS A 14 9.64 -4.20 18.85
N THR A 15 8.50 -3.78 19.38
CA THR A 15 7.30 -4.58 19.54
C THR A 15 6.43 -4.38 18.29
N PRO A 16 6.25 -5.41 17.45
CA PRO A 16 5.43 -5.32 16.24
C PRO A 16 4.02 -4.80 16.53
N GLU A 17 3.43 -5.23 17.65
CA GLU A 17 2.06 -4.89 18.04
C GLU A 17 1.88 -3.38 18.27
N ASP A 18 2.87 -2.71 18.89
CA ASP A 18 2.82 -1.24 19.08
C ASP A 18 2.83 -0.49 17.74
N ILE A 19 3.58 -1.02 16.78
CA ILE A 19 3.73 -0.44 15.45
C ILE A 19 2.47 -0.72 14.63
N ASP A 20 1.96 -1.95 14.68
CA ASP A 20 0.74 -2.35 14.00
C ASP A 20 -0.47 -1.54 14.49
N ASP A 21 -0.63 -1.37 15.81
CA ASP A 21 -1.69 -0.53 16.38
C ASP A 21 -1.59 0.91 15.88
N PHE A 22 -0.37 1.44 15.72
CA PHE A 22 -0.15 2.76 15.13
C PHE A 22 -0.51 2.79 13.65
N LEU A 23 -0.06 1.81 12.86
CA LEU A 23 -0.33 1.71 11.43
C LEU A 23 -1.83 1.56 11.14
N ILE A 24 -2.53 0.76 11.94
CA ILE A 24 -3.98 0.59 11.89
C ILE A 24 -4.69 1.90 12.24
N GLU A 25 -4.25 2.63 13.27
CA GLU A 25 -4.84 3.92 13.63
C GLU A 25 -4.74 4.94 12.49
N ILE A 26 -3.57 5.07 11.87
CA ILE A 26 -3.38 5.99 10.75
C ILE A 26 -4.11 5.53 9.48
N GLY A 27 -4.26 4.21 9.27
CA GLY A 27 -5.03 3.67 8.15
C GLY A 27 -6.54 3.90 8.31
N ARG A 28 -7.08 3.77 9.54
CA ARG A 28 -8.50 4.04 9.82
C ARG A 28 -8.86 5.51 9.72
N ASN A 29 -7.92 6.41 10.03
CA ASN A 29 -8.12 7.85 10.01
C ASN A 29 -7.01 8.56 9.22
N PRO A 30 -6.92 8.33 7.90
CA PRO A 30 -5.78 8.79 7.12
C PRO A 30 -5.74 10.31 7.03
N ARG A 31 -4.52 10.86 7.03
CA ARG A 31 -4.26 12.28 6.76
C ARG A 31 -3.06 12.43 5.84
N ILE A 32 -3.09 13.48 5.02
CA ILE A 32 -2.03 13.81 4.05
C ILE A 32 -0.63 13.90 4.71
N GLY A 33 -0.57 14.37 5.96
CA GLY A 33 0.66 14.52 6.74
C GLY A 33 1.23 13.23 7.31
N TYR A 34 0.58 12.07 7.14
CA TYR A 34 1.03 10.80 7.74
C TYR A 34 1.94 9.98 6.82
N LEU A 35 2.09 10.39 5.56
CA LEU A 35 2.98 9.72 4.62
C LEU A 35 4.44 9.62 5.12
N PRO A 36 5.03 10.65 5.77
CA PRO A 36 6.38 10.54 6.35
C PRO A 36 6.52 9.47 7.44
N PHE A 37 5.45 9.13 8.16
CA PHE A 37 5.50 8.08 9.18
C PHE A 37 5.61 6.70 8.54
N ILE A 38 4.87 6.48 7.45
CA ILE A 38 4.91 5.25 6.66
C ILE A 38 6.30 5.09 6.03
N GLU A 39 6.80 6.17 5.42
CA GLU A 39 8.14 6.25 4.84
C GLU A 39 9.23 5.88 5.84
N TYR A 40 9.14 6.37 7.08
CA TYR A 40 10.09 6.00 8.13
C TYR A 40 10.14 4.48 8.37
N PHE A 41 8.99 3.81 8.54
CA PHE A 41 8.97 2.37 8.79
C PHE A 41 9.40 1.56 7.57
N MET A 42 9.13 2.03 6.36
CA MET A 42 9.64 1.41 5.14
C MET A 42 11.17 1.44 5.05
N GLU A 43 11.80 2.52 5.50
CA GLU A 43 13.23 2.75 5.29
C GLU A 43 14.11 2.36 6.49
N ASN A 44 13.55 2.31 7.70
CA ASN A 44 14.33 2.20 8.94
C ASN A 44 14.02 0.95 9.79
N CYS A 45 13.01 0.14 9.44
CA CYS A 45 12.76 -1.11 10.15
C CYS A 45 13.78 -2.18 9.77
N ASP A 46 14.28 -2.92 10.77
CA ASP A 46 15.07 -4.12 10.51
C ASP A 46 14.22 -5.19 9.81
N PRO A 47 14.81 -6.06 8.97
CA PRO A 47 14.03 -7.01 8.17
C PRO A 47 13.10 -7.94 8.98
N PRO A 48 13.51 -8.49 10.15
CA PRO A 48 12.62 -9.27 11.00
C PRO A 48 11.39 -8.50 11.49
N LEU A 49 11.57 -7.26 11.97
CA LEU A 49 10.48 -6.42 12.42
C LEU A 49 9.58 -6.00 11.25
N PHE A 50 10.18 -5.58 10.14
CA PHE A 50 9.47 -5.20 8.92
C PHE A 50 8.55 -6.33 8.44
N HIS A 51 9.04 -7.58 8.41
CA HIS A 51 8.25 -8.73 7.97
C HIS A 51 6.97 -8.93 8.80
N LYS A 52 6.99 -8.56 10.09
CA LYS A 52 5.83 -8.70 10.98
C LYS A 52 4.79 -7.59 10.76
N ILE A 53 5.22 -6.37 10.44
CA ILE A 53 4.34 -5.21 10.32
C ILE A 53 3.90 -4.89 8.87
N LYS A 54 4.56 -5.50 7.87
CA LYS A 54 4.43 -5.09 6.46
C LYS A 54 2.99 -5.07 5.95
N LEU A 55 2.14 -5.99 6.40
CA LEU A 55 0.74 -6.04 5.98
C LEU A 55 0.00 -4.75 6.38
N ASN A 56 0.15 -4.32 7.63
CA ASN A 56 -0.48 -3.10 8.13
C ASN A 56 0.19 -1.85 7.57
N LEU A 57 1.49 -1.92 7.25
CA LEU A 57 2.22 -0.83 6.59
C LEU A 57 1.69 -0.59 5.17
N ILE A 58 1.47 -1.67 4.40
CA ILE A 58 0.87 -1.62 3.06
C ILE A 58 -0.57 -1.10 3.15
N TYR A 59 -1.37 -1.61 4.08
CA TYR A 59 -2.73 -1.11 4.33
C TYR A 59 -2.75 0.41 4.58
N ALA A 60 -1.91 0.89 5.52
CA ALA A 60 -1.80 2.31 5.85
C ALA A 60 -1.37 3.15 4.65
N LEU A 61 -0.43 2.66 3.84
CA LEU A 61 0.00 3.30 2.59
C LEU A 61 -1.15 3.45 1.60
N GLY A 62 -1.97 2.41 1.42
CA GLY A 62 -3.15 2.47 0.58
C GLY A 62 -4.15 3.54 1.05
N GLU A 63 -4.45 3.58 2.34
CA GLU A 63 -5.40 4.54 2.93
C GLU A 63 -4.92 5.99 2.86
N VAL A 64 -3.64 6.24 3.17
CA VAL A 64 -3.06 7.58 3.05
C VAL A 64 -2.90 7.99 1.59
N GLY A 65 -2.50 7.06 0.72
CA GLY A 65 -2.33 7.27 -0.71
C GLY A 65 -3.63 7.52 -1.47
N LYS A 66 -4.78 7.16 -0.88
CA LYS A 66 -6.09 7.57 -1.38
C LYS A 66 -6.30 9.09 -1.34
N LEU A 67 -5.62 9.82 -0.45
CA LEU A 67 -5.89 11.24 -0.20
C LEU A 67 -5.13 12.19 -1.12
N LYS A 68 -4.02 11.75 -1.71
CA LYS A 68 -3.18 12.57 -2.59
C LYS A 68 -2.34 11.70 -3.51
N LYS A 69 -1.85 12.31 -4.59
CA LYS A 69 -0.79 11.71 -5.39
C LYS A 69 0.43 11.42 -4.51
N ILE A 70 0.96 10.20 -4.61
CA ILE A 70 2.16 9.81 -3.86
C ILE A 70 3.39 9.69 -4.78
N PRO A 71 4.61 9.83 -4.23
CA PRO A 71 5.85 9.58 -4.97
C PRO A 71 5.96 8.15 -5.52
N ALA A 72 6.61 8.00 -6.67
CA ALA A 72 6.78 6.71 -7.35
C ALA A 72 7.49 5.64 -6.51
N LYS A 73 8.30 6.04 -5.51
CA LYS A 73 8.99 5.09 -4.62
C LYS A 73 8.04 4.17 -3.85
N PHE A 74 6.85 4.67 -3.51
CA PHE A 74 5.84 3.87 -2.82
C PHE A 74 5.19 2.84 -3.74
N SER A 75 4.97 3.17 -5.02
CA SER A 75 4.52 2.19 -6.02
C SER A 75 5.58 1.11 -6.25
N LYS A 76 6.86 1.49 -6.32
CA LYS A 76 7.98 0.54 -6.42
C LYS A 76 8.06 -0.39 -5.21
N PHE A 77 7.85 0.15 -4.01
CA PHE A 77 7.75 -0.63 -2.77
C PHE A 77 6.61 -1.65 -2.83
N LEU A 78 5.41 -1.23 -3.24
CA LEU A 78 4.29 -2.16 -3.38
C LEU A 78 4.57 -3.28 -4.39
N ILE A 79 5.22 -2.96 -5.51
CA ILE A 79 5.66 -3.97 -6.49
C ILE A 79 6.66 -4.95 -5.85
N SER A 80 7.64 -4.46 -5.09
CA SER A 80 8.60 -5.35 -4.43
C SER A 80 7.92 -6.25 -3.40
N GLU A 81 6.99 -5.72 -2.60
CA GLU A 81 6.29 -6.49 -1.57
C GLU A 81 5.32 -7.52 -2.16
N TYR A 82 4.77 -7.29 -3.35
CA TYR A 82 3.99 -8.31 -4.06
C TYR A 82 4.84 -9.52 -4.41
N ASN A 83 6.06 -9.28 -4.91
CA ASN A 83 6.97 -10.32 -5.36
C ASN A 83 7.59 -11.04 -4.15
N GLY A 84 7.19 -12.29 -3.92
CA GLY A 84 7.78 -13.13 -2.86
C GLY A 84 7.06 -13.06 -1.51
N SER A 85 5.91 -12.40 -1.43
CA SER A 85 5.04 -12.47 -0.25
C SER A 85 3.93 -13.50 -0.40
N ASP A 86 3.32 -13.89 0.72
CA ASP A 86 2.13 -14.72 0.75
C ASP A 86 0.89 -14.01 0.19
N ARG A 87 -0.20 -14.78 0.01
CA ARG A 87 -1.44 -14.30 -0.61
C ARG A 87 -2.10 -13.12 0.10
N TRP A 88 -1.93 -12.98 1.42
CA TRP A 88 -2.58 -11.92 2.19
C TRP A 88 -1.91 -10.57 1.92
N VAL A 89 -0.59 -10.58 1.92
CA VAL A 89 0.20 -9.40 1.55
C VAL A 89 -0.04 -9.03 0.10
N ARG A 90 -0.05 -10.00 -0.82
CA ARG A 90 -0.33 -9.74 -2.24
C ARG A 90 -1.72 -9.13 -2.45
N ASP A 91 -2.75 -9.64 -1.79
CA ASP A 91 -4.10 -9.06 -1.84
C ASP A 91 -4.13 -7.63 -1.32
N GLU A 92 -3.46 -7.34 -0.20
CA GLU A 92 -3.40 -5.99 0.34
C GLU A 92 -2.60 -5.01 -0.54
N VAL A 93 -1.58 -5.49 -1.25
CA VAL A 93 -0.89 -4.69 -2.28
C VAL A 93 -1.87 -4.31 -3.40
N ILE A 94 -2.65 -5.26 -3.92
CA ILE A 94 -3.61 -4.97 -5.00
C ILE A 94 -4.68 -3.99 -4.53
N LYS A 95 -5.23 -4.18 -3.32
CA LYS A 95 -6.16 -3.22 -2.70
C LYS A 95 -5.54 -1.84 -2.55
N SER A 96 -4.25 -1.77 -2.19
CA SER A 96 -3.53 -0.51 -2.08
C SER A 96 -3.40 0.18 -3.43
N PHE A 97 -3.09 -0.54 -4.51
CA PHE A 97 -3.10 0.03 -5.85
C PHE A 97 -4.47 0.54 -6.28
N GLU A 98 -5.56 -0.14 -5.91
CA GLU A 98 -6.91 0.37 -6.16
C GLU A 98 -7.11 1.73 -5.49
N LYS A 99 -6.78 1.85 -4.20
CA LYS A 99 -6.91 3.11 -3.46
C LYS A 99 -6.08 4.23 -4.10
N LEU A 100 -4.83 3.91 -4.45
CA LEU A 100 -3.88 4.82 -5.08
C LEU A 100 -4.33 5.32 -6.45
N SER A 101 -4.97 4.46 -7.24
CA SER A 101 -5.45 4.78 -8.59
C SER A 101 -6.45 5.95 -8.62
N SER A 102 -7.06 6.27 -7.47
CA SER A 102 -7.99 7.41 -7.33
C SER A 102 -7.31 8.76 -7.53
N ASN A 103 -6.01 8.88 -7.21
CA ASN A 103 -5.27 10.14 -7.24
C ASN A 103 -3.89 10.03 -7.92
N THR A 104 -3.48 8.83 -8.30
CA THR A 104 -2.18 8.55 -8.92
C THR A 104 -2.39 7.76 -10.20
N ILE A 105 -1.84 8.27 -11.31
CA ILE A 105 -1.77 7.51 -12.55
C ILE A 105 -0.84 6.32 -12.32
N LEU A 106 -1.37 5.12 -12.50
CA LEU A 106 -0.60 3.89 -12.43
C LEU A 106 0.30 3.78 -13.67
N ASP A 107 1.61 3.66 -13.43
CA ASP A 107 2.60 3.48 -14.48
C ASP A 107 2.57 2.05 -15.04
N ASP A 108 3.29 1.84 -16.14
CA ASP A 108 3.29 0.55 -16.85
C ASP A 108 3.79 -0.62 -16.00
N SER A 109 4.64 -0.35 -14.99
CA SER A 109 5.12 -1.40 -14.09
C SER A 109 4.02 -1.91 -13.18
N VAL A 110 3.17 -1.01 -12.66
CA VAL A 110 1.98 -1.38 -11.89
C VAL A 110 0.97 -2.11 -12.79
N ILE A 111 0.78 -1.64 -14.03
CA ILE A 111 -0.18 -2.26 -14.96
C ILE A 111 0.26 -3.67 -15.35
N LYS A 112 1.55 -3.88 -15.58
CA LYS A 112 2.10 -5.21 -15.83
C LYS A 112 1.87 -6.14 -14.63
N LEU A 113 2.09 -5.65 -13.41
CA LEU A 113 1.80 -6.41 -12.20
C LEU A 113 0.31 -6.76 -12.10
N LEU A 114 -0.59 -5.83 -12.37
CA LEU A 114 -2.03 -6.09 -12.37
C LEU A 114 -2.44 -7.15 -13.40
N GLY A 115 -1.79 -7.16 -14.58
CA GLY A 115 -2.02 -8.20 -15.60
C GLY A 115 -1.52 -9.59 -15.17
N ILE A 116 -0.47 -9.67 -14.34
CA ILE A 116 -0.06 -10.93 -13.72
C ILE A 116 -1.08 -11.32 -12.65
N ALA A 117 -1.42 -10.38 -11.77
CA ALA A 117 -2.35 -10.59 -10.65
C ALA A 117 -3.75 -11.04 -11.11
N SER A 118 -4.23 -10.56 -12.26
CA SER A 118 -5.52 -10.98 -12.84
C SER A 118 -5.59 -12.46 -13.20
N ASN A 119 -4.46 -13.16 -13.27
CA ASN A 119 -4.38 -14.59 -13.56
C ASN A 119 -4.06 -15.43 -12.31
N GLU A 120 -4.05 -14.85 -11.10
CA GLU A 120 -3.84 -15.63 -9.88
C GLU A 120 -5.01 -16.58 -9.56
N GLU A 121 -4.66 -17.77 -9.05
CA GLU A 121 -5.64 -18.76 -8.57
C GLU A 121 -6.47 -18.23 -7.39
N TYR A 122 -5.86 -17.39 -6.56
CA TYR A 122 -6.55 -16.78 -5.42
C TYR A 122 -7.49 -15.67 -5.90
N GLN A 123 -8.78 -16.03 -5.99
CA GLN A 123 -9.84 -15.22 -6.58
C GLN A 123 -9.91 -13.76 -6.10
N PRO A 124 -9.70 -13.43 -4.80
CA PRO A 124 -9.69 -12.04 -4.37
C PRO A 124 -8.65 -11.18 -5.10
N ILE A 125 -7.44 -11.69 -5.29
CA ILE A 125 -6.36 -10.98 -6.01
C ILE A 125 -6.76 -10.76 -7.47
N SER A 126 -7.19 -11.82 -8.16
CA SER A 126 -7.51 -11.73 -9.59
C SER A 126 -8.70 -10.82 -9.86
N ILE A 127 -9.76 -10.91 -9.04
CA ILE A 127 -10.94 -10.03 -9.14
C ILE A 127 -10.56 -8.58 -8.88
N ASN A 128 -9.77 -8.29 -7.84
CA ASN A 128 -9.38 -6.92 -7.52
C ASN A 128 -8.48 -6.33 -8.61
N ALA A 129 -7.56 -7.12 -9.17
CA ALA A 129 -6.72 -6.68 -10.28
C ALA A 129 -7.55 -6.36 -11.53
N LEU A 130 -8.49 -7.22 -11.90
CA LEU A 130 -9.40 -7.00 -13.03
C LEU A 130 -10.28 -5.76 -12.85
N LYS A 131 -10.77 -5.49 -11.64
CA LYS A 131 -11.53 -4.27 -11.33
C LYS A 131 -10.71 -3.02 -11.59
N ILE A 132 -9.44 -2.99 -11.16
CA ILE A 132 -8.55 -1.83 -11.37
C ILE A 132 -8.28 -1.63 -12.87
N LEU A 133 -7.94 -2.71 -13.58
CA LEU A 133 -7.68 -2.65 -15.02
C LEU A 133 -8.92 -2.18 -15.80
N SER A 134 -10.10 -2.69 -15.46
CA SER A 134 -11.36 -2.29 -16.08
C SER A 134 -11.64 -0.80 -15.87
N LYS A 135 -11.50 -0.28 -14.64
CA LYS A 135 -11.67 1.16 -14.36
C LYS A 135 -10.76 2.02 -15.23
N ARG A 136 -9.50 1.61 -15.44
CA ARG A 136 -8.56 2.32 -16.30
C ARG A 136 -8.97 2.31 -17.76
N ILE A 137 -9.44 1.18 -18.29
CA ILE A 137 -9.91 1.10 -19.69
C ILE A 137 -11.08 2.07 -19.93
N HIS A 138 -12.02 2.15 -18.98
CA HIS A 138 -13.14 3.08 -19.07
C HIS A 138 -12.72 4.55 -18.96
N SER A 139 -11.55 4.84 -18.36
CA SER A 139 -11.01 6.20 -18.28
C SER A 139 -10.06 6.56 -19.43
N LEU A 140 -9.78 5.63 -20.36
CA LEU A 140 -9.02 5.97 -21.57
C LEU A 140 -9.87 6.89 -22.46
N PRO A 141 -9.26 7.89 -23.12
CA PRO A 141 -9.97 8.67 -24.14
C PRO A 141 -10.53 7.70 -25.18
N LYS A 142 -11.83 7.80 -25.48
CA LYS A 142 -12.39 7.10 -26.63
C LYS A 142 -11.77 7.73 -27.88
N THR A 143 -10.75 7.08 -28.43
CA THR A 143 -10.28 7.39 -29.77
C THR A 143 -11.43 7.08 -30.72
N ILE A 144 -11.94 8.13 -31.36
CA ILE A 144 -12.92 8.08 -32.46
C ILE A 144 -12.20 7.56 -33.71
#